data_AF-A0A1D2QCT4-F1
#
_entry.id   AF-A0A1D2QCT4-F1
#
_cell.length_a   1.000
_cell.length_b   1.000
_cell.length_c   1.000
_cell.angle_alpha   90.00
_cell.angle_beta   90.00
_cell.angle_gamma   90.00
#
_symmetry.space_group_name_H-M   'P 1'
#
loop_
_entity.id
_entity.type
_entity.pdbx_description
1 polymer ?
#
loop_
_entity_poly.entity_id
_entity_poly.type
_entity_poly.pdbx_seq_one_letter_code
_entity_poly.pdbx_strand_id
1 'polypeptide(L)'
;MNRRQFLRVGAVGAAASVAGCTKAVLGTNQGRVVEKTVRADETRVLSSTASGVSARDEYPGNAGSDPGNVVVNESVGTRLTESFGNVTYEVTIEQYRSAWPNDAKEGERTLYTTHRTLFNEIQVGDSITFQPDPTDTGRISSISCVAADRESLSARCSTGDGGGGD
;
A
#
# COMPACT_ATOMS: atom_id res chain seq x y z
N MET A 1 3.16 59.24 -55.62
CA MET A 1 2.43 59.47 -54.35
C MET A 1 1.62 58.23 -54.01
N ASN A 2 2.08 57.38 -53.08
CA ASN A 2 1.26 56.94 -51.96
C ASN A 2 2.16 56.29 -50.90
N ARG A 3 2.10 56.86 -49.70
CA ARG A 3 2.86 56.49 -48.50
C ARG A 3 2.00 55.52 -47.68
N ARG A 4 2.62 54.50 -47.08
CA ARG A 4 2.44 54.15 -45.65
C ARG A 4 3.42 53.05 -45.26
N GLN A 5 4.33 53.45 -44.37
CA GLN A 5 5.25 52.63 -43.59
C GLN A 5 4.46 51.90 -42.50
N PHE A 6 4.87 50.69 -42.13
CA PHE A 6 4.88 50.24 -40.73
C PHE A 6 5.99 49.21 -40.54
N LEU A 7 7.11 49.67 -39.99
CA LEU A 7 8.03 48.85 -39.20
C LEU A 7 7.37 48.59 -37.84
N ARG A 8 7.35 47.32 -37.40
CA ARG A 8 7.31 47.00 -35.97
C ARG A 8 8.36 45.95 -35.65
N VAL A 9 9.33 46.46 -34.91
CA VAL A 9 10.35 45.80 -34.10
C VAL A 9 9.70 44.90 -33.04
N GLY A 10 10.36 43.79 -32.74
CA GLY A 10 10.50 43.30 -31.37
C GLY A 10 9.53 42.21 -30.92
N ALA A 11 10.03 40.97 -30.80
CA ALA A 11 10.30 40.35 -29.51
C ALA A 11 10.84 38.92 -29.75
N VAL A 12 12.14 38.74 -29.48
CA VAL A 12 12.65 37.42 -29.08
C VAL A 12 12.05 37.15 -27.70
N GLY A 13 10.94 36.44 -27.68
CA GLY A 13 10.28 35.96 -26.47
C GLY A 13 10.93 34.65 -26.04
N ALA A 14 11.65 34.71 -24.92
CA ALA A 14 12.31 33.59 -24.27
C ALA A 14 11.34 32.45 -23.92
N ALA A 15 11.94 31.28 -23.76
CA ALA A 15 11.39 30.04 -23.24
C ALA A 15 10.26 30.21 -22.21
N ALA A 16 9.17 29.49 -22.46
CA ALA A 16 8.41 28.88 -21.39
C ALA A 16 8.26 27.40 -21.76
N SER A 17 9.29 26.63 -21.43
CA SER A 17 9.13 25.22 -21.09
C SER A 17 8.06 25.17 -20.00
N VAL A 18 6.80 25.00 -20.40
CA VAL A 18 5.88 24.26 -19.54
C VAL A 18 6.42 22.83 -19.57
N ALA A 19 7.40 22.59 -18.70
CA ALA A 19 7.44 21.34 -17.99
C ALA A 19 6.03 21.19 -17.44
N GLY A 20 5.18 20.52 -18.23
CA GLY A 20 4.05 19.83 -17.70
C GLY A 20 4.67 18.86 -16.71
N CYS A 21 4.89 19.33 -15.49
CA CYS A 21 4.57 18.54 -14.34
C CYS A 21 3.08 18.25 -14.52
N THR A 22 2.75 17.30 -15.41
CA THR A 22 1.80 16.27 -15.03
C THR A 22 2.31 15.87 -13.66
N LYS A 23 1.66 16.44 -12.63
CA LYS A 23 1.33 15.65 -11.47
C LYS A 23 0.76 14.39 -12.10
N ALA A 24 1.62 13.39 -12.31
CA ALA A 24 1.22 12.05 -12.06
C ALA A 24 0.60 12.18 -10.69
N VAL A 25 -0.73 12.26 -10.67
CA VAL A 25 -1.46 11.74 -9.54
C VAL A 25 -0.90 10.34 -9.49
N LEU A 26 0.12 10.12 -8.66
CA LEU A 26 0.57 8.79 -8.30
C LEU A 26 -0.71 8.16 -7.83
N GLY A 27 -1.34 7.39 -8.71
CA GLY A 27 -2.66 6.85 -8.48
C GLY A 27 -2.50 6.03 -7.22
N THR A 28 -3.14 6.46 -6.13
CA THR A 28 -3.01 5.72 -4.89
C THR A 28 -3.58 4.33 -5.13
N ASN A 29 -2.83 3.27 -4.86
CA ASN A 29 -3.38 1.94 -5.12
C ASN A 29 -4.49 1.68 -4.13
N GLN A 30 -5.54 1.01 -4.58
CA GLN A 30 -6.70 0.68 -3.76
C GLN A 30 -7.04 -0.79 -3.97
N GLY A 31 -7.30 -1.49 -2.88
CA GLY A 31 -7.66 -2.90 -2.94
C GLY A 31 -8.10 -3.46 -1.61
N ARG A 32 -8.49 -4.74 -1.63
CA ARG A 32 -8.87 -5.52 -0.45
C ARG A 32 -7.74 -6.43 -0.03
N VAL A 33 -7.42 -6.45 1.26
CA VAL A 33 -6.51 -7.45 1.83
C VAL A 33 -7.24 -8.80 1.86
N VAL A 34 -6.75 -9.77 1.09
CA VAL A 34 -7.38 -11.10 0.97
C VAL A 34 -6.59 -12.20 1.66
N GLU A 35 -5.28 -12.00 1.87
CA GLU A 35 -4.43 -12.91 2.62
C GLU A 35 -3.30 -12.15 3.32
N LYS A 36 -2.96 -12.60 4.53
CA LYS A 36 -1.77 -12.19 5.27
C LYS A 36 -0.92 -13.43 5.55
N THR A 37 0.35 -13.40 5.19
CA THR A 37 1.28 -14.52 5.40
C THR A 37 2.51 -14.02 6.16
N VAL A 38 2.99 -14.83 7.11
CA VAL A 38 4.32 -14.66 7.69
C VAL A 38 5.18 -15.81 7.18
N ARG A 39 6.28 -15.47 6.52
CA ARG A 39 7.32 -16.41 6.12
C ARG A 39 8.53 -16.26 6.99
N ALA A 40 9.16 -17.38 7.29
CA ALA A 40 10.44 -17.48 7.94
C ALA A 40 11.35 -18.29 6.98
N ASP A 41 12.33 -17.63 6.38
CA ASP A 41 12.99 -18.08 5.14
C ASP A 41 11.98 -18.51 4.06
N GLU A 42 12.11 -19.73 3.52
CA GLU A 42 11.19 -20.29 2.53
C GLU A 42 9.92 -20.89 3.17
N THR A 43 9.88 -20.98 4.50
CA THR A 43 8.79 -21.63 5.23
C THR A 43 7.66 -20.65 5.52
N ARG A 44 6.44 -20.99 5.08
CA ARG A 44 5.22 -20.31 5.56
C ARG A 44 4.91 -20.78 6.98
N VAL A 45 5.07 -19.89 7.95
CA VAL A 45 4.78 -20.19 9.37
C VAL A 45 3.38 -19.76 9.80
N LEU A 46 2.79 -18.80 9.07
CA LEU A 46 1.43 -18.32 9.29
C LEU A 46 0.80 -17.95 7.93
N SER A 47 -0.46 -18.32 7.72
CA SER A 47 -1.33 -17.75 6.69
C SER A 47 -2.70 -17.48 7.27
N SER A 48 -3.24 -16.30 6.97
CA SER A 48 -4.55 -15.83 7.38
C SER A 48 -5.33 -15.45 6.15
N THR A 49 -6.54 -15.99 6.00
CA THR A 49 -7.45 -15.77 4.88
C THR A 49 -8.87 -15.59 5.41
N ALA A 50 -9.82 -15.16 4.58
CA ALA A 50 -11.22 -15.08 5.00
C ALA A 50 -11.81 -16.42 5.50
N SER A 51 -11.23 -17.55 5.12
CA SER A 51 -11.64 -18.88 5.56
C SER A 51 -11.05 -19.29 6.93
N GLY A 52 -10.12 -18.51 7.47
CA GLY A 52 -9.50 -18.76 8.77
C GLY A 52 -7.98 -18.60 8.75
N VAL A 53 -7.38 -18.96 9.88
CA VAL A 53 -5.94 -18.85 10.15
C VAL A 53 -5.33 -20.25 10.23
N SER A 54 -4.19 -20.42 9.56
CA SER A 54 -3.34 -21.60 9.63
C SER A 54 -1.96 -21.18 10.12
N ALA A 55 -1.52 -21.75 11.24
CA ALA A 55 -0.20 -21.52 11.80
C ALA A 55 0.51 -22.86 11.99
N ARG A 56 1.83 -22.87 11.79
CA ARG A 56 2.65 -24.01 12.19
C ARG A 56 2.95 -23.94 13.69
N ASP A 57 3.32 -25.09 14.28
CA ASP A 57 3.66 -25.18 15.71
C ASP A 57 4.80 -24.24 16.11
N GLU A 58 5.69 -23.92 15.18
CA GLU A 58 6.81 -23.01 15.38
C GLU A 58 6.39 -21.53 15.41
N TYR A 59 5.15 -21.18 15.07
CA TYR A 59 4.64 -19.81 15.21
C TYR A 59 4.27 -19.54 16.68
N PRO A 60 5.04 -18.70 17.40
CA PRO A 60 4.89 -18.57 18.85
C PRO A 60 3.74 -17.62 19.25
N GLY A 61 2.97 -17.12 18.29
CA GLY A 61 1.88 -16.17 18.50
C GLY A 61 0.52 -16.84 18.57
N ASN A 62 -0.48 -16.12 19.09
CA ASN A 62 -1.86 -16.59 19.08
C ASN A 62 -2.37 -16.60 17.63
N ALA A 63 -2.45 -17.77 17.03
CA ALA A 63 -3.19 -17.99 15.80
C ALA A 63 -4.67 -18.26 16.16
N GLY A 64 -5.39 -17.19 16.48
CA GLY A 64 -6.83 -17.29 16.73
C GLY A 64 -7.57 -17.72 15.46
N SER A 65 -8.80 -18.25 15.60
CA SER A 65 -9.63 -18.61 14.44
C SER A 65 -10.12 -17.39 13.63
N ASP A 66 -9.91 -16.18 14.15
CA ASP A 66 -10.31 -14.93 13.51
C ASP A 66 -9.20 -14.38 12.61
N PRO A 67 -9.39 -14.36 11.28
CA PRO A 67 -8.41 -13.82 10.36
C PRO A 67 -8.20 -12.31 10.49
N GLY A 68 -9.11 -11.61 11.17
CA GLY A 68 -9.01 -10.20 11.51
C GLY A 68 -8.24 -9.88 12.79
N ASN A 69 -7.71 -10.89 13.49
CA ASN A 69 -6.97 -10.70 14.74
C ASN A 69 -5.51 -11.19 14.64
N VAL A 70 -4.95 -11.20 13.43
CA VAL A 70 -3.59 -11.67 13.21
C VAL A 70 -2.60 -10.52 13.37
N VAL A 71 -1.97 -10.47 14.54
CA VAL A 71 -0.97 -9.48 14.91
C VAL A 71 0.33 -10.18 15.30
N VAL A 72 1.43 -9.78 14.69
CA VAL A 72 2.79 -10.23 15.04
C VAL A 72 3.39 -9.20 15.99
N ASN A 73 3.24 -9.44 17.29
CA ASN A 73 3.89 -8.59 18.29
C ASN A 73 5.43 -8.73 18.22
N GLU A 74 6.14 -7.88 18.96
CA GLU A 74 7.61 -7.85 18.92
C GLU A 74 8.22 -9.18 19.37
N SER A 75 7.74 -9.78 20.45
CA SER A 75 8.27 -11.04 20.97
C SER A 75 8.09 -12.21 20.01
N VAL A 76 6.96 -12.26 19.28
CA VAL A 76 6.74 -13.25 18.21
C VAL A 76 7.71 -13.01 17.05
N GLY A 77 7.86 -11.75 16.62
CA GLY A 77 8.79 -11.39 15.54
C GLY A 77 10.24 -11.75 15.87
N THR A 78 10.70 -11.42 17.08
CA THR A 78 12.06 -11.73 17.56
C THR A 78 12.28 -13.24 17.60
N ARG A 79 11.35 -14.02 18.16
CA ARG A 79 11.50 -15.49 18.22
C ARG A 79 11.56 -16.14 16.85
N LEU A 80 10.73 -15.68 15.90
CA LEU A 80 10.79 -16.16 14.52
C LEU A 80 12.14 -15.82 13.88
N THR A 81 12.64 -14.61 14.11
CA THR A 81 13.96 -14.17 13.62
C THR A 81 15.10 -14.99 14.25
N GLU A 82 15.04 -15.27 15.55
CA GLU A 82 16.02 -16.11 16.24
C GLU A 82 16.00 -17.56 15.76
N SER A 83 14.81 -18.09 15.44
CA SER A 83 14.63 -19.49 15.04
C SER A 83 14.96 -19.74 13.57
N PHE A 84 14.72 -18.75 12.71
CA PHE A 84 14.77 -18.91 11.25
C PHE A 84 15.65 -17.87 10.54
N GLY A 85 16.24 -16.91 11.26
CA GLY A 85 17.07 -15.87 10.65
C GLY A 85 16.26 -14.75 10.00
N ASN A 86 15.62 -15.00 8.85
CA ASN A 86 14.89 -13.96 8.12
C ASN A 86 13.37 -14.15 8.18
N VAL A 87 12.64 -13.07 8.44
CA VAL A 87 11.18 -13.07 8.53
C VAL A 87 10.60 -12.06 7.53
N THR A 88 9.73 -12.54 6.65
CA THR A 88 9.06 -11.72 5.63
C THR A 88 7.56 -11.65 5.94
N TYR A 89 7.02 -10.44 5.90
CA TYR A 89 5.58 -10.18 6.06
C TYR A 89 4.97 -9.97 4.69
N GLU A 90 4.11 -10.88 4.28
CA GLU A 90 3.47 -10.92 2.98
C GLU A 90 1.99 -10.56 3.08
N VAL A 91 1.50 -9.76 2.15
CA VAL A 91 0.10 -9.38 2.05
C VAL A 91 -0.36 -9.52 0.61
N THR A 92 -1.45 -10.26 0.40
CA THR A 92 -2.07 -10.39 -0.91
C THR A 92 -3.24 -9.42 -0.99
N ILE A 93 -3.23 -8.58 -2.02
CA ILE A 93 -4.23 -7.53 -2.24
C ILE A 93 -4.97 -7.81 -3.54
N GLU A 94 -6.30 -7.88 -3.47
CA GLU A 94 -7.18 -7.87 -4.64
C GLU A 94 -7.44 -6.42 -5.06
N GLN A 95 -7.02 -6.04 -6.27
CA GLN A 95 -7.03 -4.65 -6.70
C GLN A 95 -8.45 -4.15 -7.05
N TYR A 96 -8.80 -2.94 -6.64
CA TYR A 96 -10.06 -2.28 -7.01
C TYR A 96 -9.98 -1.46 -8.30
N ARG A 97 -8.77 -1.23 -8.78
CA ARG A 97 -8.48 -0.51 -10.02
C ARG A 97 -7.08 -0.89 -10.51
N SER A 98 -6.75 -0.47 -11.73
CA SER A 98 -5.38 -0.58 -12.23
C SER A 98 -4.38 0.01 -11.22
N ALA A 99 -3.45 -0.81 -10.75
CA ALA A 99 -2.47 -0.43 -9.75
C ALA A 99 -1.13 -0.10 -10.41
N TRP A 100 -0.49 0.98 -9.98
CA TRP A 100 0.87 1.32 -10.38
C TRP A 100 1.85 0.79 -9.33
N PRO A 101 3.05 0.31 -9.69
CA PRO A 101 3.66 0.25 -11.02
C PRO A 101 3.54 -1.10 -11.73
N ASN A 102 2.84 -2.06 -11.13
CA ASN A 102 2.74 -3.42 -11.65
C ASN A 102 1.64 -3.62 -12.71
N ASP A 103 0.90 -2.57 -13.06
CA ASP A 103 -0.22 -2.58 -14.00
C ASP A 103 -1.29 -3.66 -13.68
N ALA A 104 -1.37 -4.09 -12.42
CA ALA A 104 -2.30 -5.12 -11.98
C ALA A 104 -3.73 -4.63 -12.20
N LYS A 105 -4.58 -5.47 -12.80
CA LYS A 105 -5.94 -5.11 -13.22
C LYS A 105 -6.92 -5.16 -12.04
N GLU A 106 -8.06 -4.50 -12.18
CA GLU A 106 -9.16 -4.67 -11.22
C GLU A 106 -9.52 -6.17 -11.08
N GLY A 107 -9.67 -6.63 -9.83
CA GLY A 107 -9.91 -8.02 -9.46
C GLY A 107 -8.65 -8.90 -9.43
N GLU A 108 -7.51 -8.40 -9.91
CA GLU A 108 -6.26 -9.15 -9.86
C GLU A 108 -5.71 -9.19 -8.43
N ARG A 109 -5.13 -10.34 -8.04
CA ARG A 109 -4.51 -10.52 -6.73
C ARG A 109 -3.01 -10.39 -6.86
N THR A 110 -2.45 -9.39 -6.19
CA THR A 110 -1.01 -9.14 -6.17
C THR A 110 -0.46 -9.41 -4.78
N LEU A 111 0.63 -10.17 -4.72
CA LEU A 111 1.43 -10.35 -3.51
C LEU A 111 2.37 -9.15 -3.34
N TYR A 112 2.40 -8.58 -2.14
CA TYR A 112 3.40 -7.62 -1.72
C TYR A 112 4.06 -8.05 -0.41
N THR A 113 5.30 -7.60 -0.20
CA THR A 113 5.94 -7.62 1.12
C THR A 113 5.69 -6.30 1.85
N THR A 114 5.82 -6.31 3.17
CA THR A 114 5.77 -5.09 3.98
C THR A 114 6.58 -5.28 5.27
N HIS A 115 6.65 -4.23 6.08
CA HIS A 115 7.24 -4.32 7.41
C HIS A 115 6.18 -4.68 8.47
N ARG A 116 6.64 -5.23 9.60
CA ARG A 116 5.77 -5.74 10.67
C ARG A 116 4.71 -4.74 11.14
N THR A 117 5.06 -3.46 11.25
CA THR A 117 4.12 -2.41 11.71
C THR A 117 2.94 -2.28 10.77
N LEU A 118 3.16 -2.02 9.47
CA LEU A 118 2.07 -1.96 8.49
C LEU A 118 1.32 -3.30 8.39
N PHE A 119 2.00 -4.44 8.47
CA PHE A 119 1.34 -5.75 8.48
C PHE A 119 0.33 -5.87 9.64
N ASN A 120 0.63 -5.30 10.80
CA ASN A 120 -0.26 -5.33 11.97
C ASN A 120 -1.38 -4.29 11.92
N GLU A 121 -1.22 -3.23 11.13
CA GLU A 121 -2.24 -2.17 10.97
C GLU A 121 -3.43 -2.61 10.11
N ILE A 122 -3.27 -3.67 9.32
CA ILE A 122 -4.30 -4.17 8.41
C ILE A 122 -4.73 -5.58 8.75
N GLN A 123 -5.96 -5.89 8.43
CA GLN A 123 -6.59 -7.18 8.64
C GLN A 123 -7.10 -7.77 7.33
N VAL A 124 -7.24 -9.08 7.30
CA VAL A 124 -7.89 -9.74 6.15
C VAL A 124 -9.35 -9.27 6.10
N GLY A 125 -9.76 -8.78 4.93
CA GLY A 125 -11.06 -8.16 4.73
C GLY A 125 -11.02 -6.63 4.74
N ASP A 126 -9.92 -6.00 5.15
CA ASP A 126 -9.81 -4.55 5.07
C ASP A 126 -9.69 -4.08 3.62
N SER A 127 -10.30 -2.94 3.36
CA SER A 127 -10.10 -2.14 2.16
C SER A 127 -9.05 -1.08 2.46
N ILE A 128 -8.03 -0.98 1.61
CA ILE A 128 -6.87 -0.13 1.89
C ILE A 128 -6.51 0.76 0.71
N THR A 129 -6.05 1.97 1.02
CA THR A 129 -5.34 2.84 0.08
C THR A 129 -3.87 2.79 0.45
N PHE A 130 -3.01 2.40 -0.48
CA PHE A 130 -1.61 2.09 -0.21
C PHE A 130 -0.68 2.58 -1.31
N GLN A 131 0.61 2.62 -0.98
CA GLN A 131 1.68 3.00 -1.91
C GLN A 131 2.79 1.95 -1.88
N PRO A 132 3.14 1.36 -3.03
CA PRO A 132 4.35 0.56 -3.17
C PRO A 132 5.62 1.40 -2.95
N ASP A 133 6.72 0.76 -2.56
CA ASP A 133 8.02 1.40 -2.54
C ASP A 133 8.46 1.71 -3.98
N PRO A 134 8.91 2.94 -4.28
CA PRO A 134 9.33 3.30 -5.64
C PRO A 134 10.61 2.58 -6.09
N THR A 135 11.39 2.03 -5.15
CA THR A 135 12.64 1.29 -5.44
C THR A 135 12.48 -0.22 -5.38
N ASP A 136 11.45 -0.70 -4.68
CA ASP A 136 11.05 -2.11 -4.63
C ASP A 136 9.54 -2.22 -4.76
N THR A 137 9.06 -2.34 -5.99
CA THR A 137 7.64 -2.27 -6.29
C THR A 137 6.83 -3.46 -5.77
N GLY A 138 7.52 -4.53 -5.36
CA GLY A 138 6.93 -5.67 -4.67
C GLY A 138 6.71 -5.42 -3.18
N ARG A 139 7.12 -4.27 -2.64
CA ARG A 139 6.98 -3.90 -1.24
C ARG A 139 5.99 -2.76 -1.06
N ILE A 140 5.15 -2.82 -0.04
CA ILE A 140 4.32 -1.69 0.40
C ILE A 140 5.16 -0.83 1.35
N SER A 141 5.27 0.45 1.02
CA SER A 141 6.00 1.43 1.84
C SER A 141 5.09 2.19 2.80
N SER A 142 3.82 2.39 2.44
CA SER A 142 2.85 3.10 3.28
C SER A 142 1.40 2.73 2.98
N ILE A 143 0.55 2.91 3.99
CA ILE A 143 -0.91 2.83 3.90
C ILE A 143 -1.47 4.18 4.33
N SER A 144 -2.28 4.80 3.48
CA SER A 144 -2.87 6.12 3.74
C SER A 144 -4.29 6.04 4.26
N CYS A 145 -4.98 4.90 4.11
CA CYS A 145 -6.33 4.68 4.61
C CYS A 145 -6.60 3.19 4.79
N VAL A 146 -7.28 2.84 5.88
CA VAL A 146 -7.83 1.50 6.15
C VAL A 146 -9.32 1.67 6.45
N ALA A 147 -10.16 0.89 5.79
CA ALA A 147 -11.61 0.93 5.92
C ALA A 147 -12.19 -0.49 5.86
N ALA A 148 -13.39 -0.71 6.41
CA ALA A 148 -14.04 -2.02 6.39
C ALA A 148 -14.49 -2.44 4.96
N ASP A 149 -14.78 -1.47 4.11
CA ASP A 149 -15.34 -1.66 2.78
C ASP A 149 -14.80 -0.62 1.77
N ARG A 150 -15.04 -0.92 0.48
CA ARG A 150 -14.58 -0.09 -0.65
C ARG A 150 -15.24 1.28 -0.66
N GLU A 151 -16.48 1.39 -0.18
CA GLU A 151 -17.30 2.60 -0.24
C GLU A 151 -16.83 3.65 0.78
N SER A 152 -16.34 3.18 1.93
CA SER A 152 -15.74 3.98 2.98
C SER A 152 -14.28 4.35 2.70
N LEU A 153 -13.69 3.82 1.63
CA LEU A 153 -12.29 4.02 1.31
C LEU A 153 -12.05 5.40 0.69
N SER A 154 -11.15 6.17 1.31
CA SER A 154 -10.72 7.48 0.80
C SER A 154 -9.25 7.46 0.38
N ALA A 155 -8.79 8.50 -0.32
CA ALA A 155 -7.39 8.62 -0.71
C ALA A 155 -6.44 8.69 0.50
N ARG A 156 -6.95 9.24 1.61
CA ARG A 156 -6.29 9.26 2.91
C ARG A 156 -7.38 9.30 3.97
N CYS A 157 -7.37 8.35 4.89
CA CYS A 157 -8.24 8.41 6.05
C CYS A 157 -7.78 9.58 6.90
N SER A 158 -8.68 10.49 7.25
CA SER A 158 -8.38 11.50 8.26
C SER A 158 -8.03 10.75 9.54
N THR A 159 -6.82 10.97 10.06
CA THR A 159 -6.53 10.68 11.45
C THR A 159 -7.46 11.61 12.21
N GLY A 160 -8.60 11.08 12.67
CA GLY A 160 -9.61 11.91 13.32
C GLY A 160 -8.93 12.75 14.40
N ASP A 161 -9.05 14.07 14.28
CA ASP A 161 -8.67 14.99 15.33
C ASP A 161 -9.40 14.56 16.62
N GLY A 162 -8.69 13.86 17.50
CA GLY A 162 -9.07 13.67 18.89
C GLY A 162 -8.89 14.97 19.68
N GLY A 163 -9.35 16.09 19.13
CA GLY A 163 -9.37 17.40 19.77
C GLY A 163 -10.76 17.65 20.33
N GLY A 164 -10.90 17.47 21.64
CA GLY A 164 -12.12 17.81 22.37
C GLY A 164 -12.59 19.23 22.07
N GLY A 165 -13.90 19.38 21.91
CA GLY A 165 -14.60 20.64 21.91
C GLY A 165 -15.69 20.56 22.98
N ASP A 166 -15.68 21.56 23.85
CA ASP A 166 -16.36 21.74 25.15
C ASP A 166 -17.77 21.17 25.35
#